data_AF-A0A847KXB0-F1
#
_entry.id   AF-A0A847KXB0-F1
#
_cell.length_a   1.000
_cell.length_b   1.000
_cell.length_c   1.000
_cell.angle_alpha   90.00
_cell.angle_beta   90.00
_cell.angle_gamma   90.00
#
_symmetry.space_group_name_H-M   'P 1'
#
loop_
_entity.id
_entity.type
_entity.pdbx_description
1 polymer ?
#
loop_
_entity_poly.entity_id
_entity_poly.type
_entity_poly.pdbx_seq_one_letter_code
_entity_poly.pdbx_strand_id
1 'polypeptide(L)'
;MMKTVQKKLVCLFICIAMSPLAMSQTCHTINFSSQKEMQDYFSYTGDHSILISGHRGSRDIGYPENSIASFNHVLEKLPAFFEIDPRLTKDSVIVLMHDATLDRTTTGKGKVSDYTWEELQKLYLLDSEGN
;
A
#
# COMPACT_ATOMS: atom_id res chain seq x y z
N MET A 1 -62.11 39.14 16.79
CA MET A 1 -61.00 38.38 17.41
C MET A 1 -60.44 37.42 16.36
N MET A 2 -59.34 37.82 15.71
CA MET A 2 -58.73 37.15 14.56
C MET A 2 -58.14 35.79 14.95
N LYS A 3 -58.47 34.72 14.20
CA LYS A 3 -57.81 33.42 14.32
C LYS A 3 -56.62 33.38 13.36
N THR A 4 -55.43 33.30 13.92
CA THR A 4 -54.13 33.27 13.24
C THR A 4 -53.94 31.94 12.50
N VAL A 5 -53.70 31.99 11.19
CA VAL A 5 -53.32 30.84 10.36
C VAL A 5 -51.83 30.57 10.56
N GLN A 6 -51.47 29.43 11.18
CA GLN A 6 -50.08 28.95 11.19
C GLN A 6 -49.70 28.46 9.79
N LYS A 7 -48.90 29.24 9.07
CA LYS A 7 -48.19 28.77 7.87
C LYS A 7 -47.09 27.81 8.32
N LYS A 8 -47.25 26.51 8.08
CA LYS A 8 -46.17 25.52 8.24
C LYS A 8 -45.10 25.81 7.17
N LEU A 9 -43.96 26.33 7.60
CA LEU A 9 -42.77 26.48 6.76
C LEU A 9 -42.14 25.10 6.62
N VAL A 10 -42.29 24.47 5.46
CA VAL A 10 -41.58 23.23 5.12
C VAL A 10 -40.19 23.64 4.63
N CYS A 11 -39.17 23.50 5.48
CA CYS A 11 -37.78 23.62 5.06
C CYS A 11 -37.38 22.38 4.28
N LEU A 12 -37.25 22.51 2.96
CA LEU A 12 -36.69 21.50 2.08
C LEU A 12 -35.16 21.50 2.24
N PHE A 13 -34.61 20.58 3.03
CA PHE A 13 -33.17 20.33 3.06
C PHE A 13 -32.77 19.64 1.75
N ILE A 14 -32.21 20.41 0.82
CA ILE A 14 -31.51 19.86 -0.35
C ILE A 14 -30.16 19.36 0.16
N CYS A 15 -30.07 18.08 0.51
CA CYS A 15 -28.79 17.40 0.68
C CYS A 15 -28.15 17.29 -0.71
N ILE A 16 -27.30 18.25 -1.06
CA ILE A 16 -26.38 18.09 -2.18
C ILE A 16 -25.40 16.99 -1.75
N ALA A 17 -25.59 15.79 -2.28
CA ALA A 17 -24.63 14.72 -2.17
C ALA A 17 -23.35 15.18 -2.91
N MET A 18 -22.41 15.78 -2.17
CA MET A 18 -21.05 15.90 -2.64
C MET A 18 -20.47 14.49 -2.64
N SER A 19 -20.58 13.82 -3.77
CA SER A 19 -19.76 12.64 -4.03
C SER A 19 -18.30 13.08 -3.87
N PRO A 20 -17.50 12.46 -2.99
CA PRO A 20 -16.08 12.72 -2.98
C PRO A 20 -15.56 12.30 -4.35
N LEU A 21 -15.05 13.27 -5.12
CA LEU A 21 -14.21 12.97 -6.26
C LEU A 21 -13.04 12.18 -5.70
N ALA A 22 -12.96 10.89 -5.99
CA ALA A 22 -11.79 10.09 -5.67
C ALA A 22 -10.61 10.76 -6.41
N MET A 23 -9.79 11.52 -5.69
CA MET A 23 -8.57 12.05 -6.25
C MET A 23 -7.66 10.86 -6.49
N SER A 24 -7.47 10.50 -7.76
CA SER A 24 -6.47 9.52 -8.15
C SER A 24 -5.10 10.07 -7.75
N GLN A 25 -4.50 9.52 -6.70
CA GLN A 25 -3.17 9.92 -6.24
C GLN A 25 -2.16 9.59 -7.34
N THR A 26 -1.35 10.58 -7.73
CA THR A 26 -0.33 10.39 -8.75
C THR A 26 0.84 9.60 -8.15
N CYS A 27 1.13 8.42 -8.69
CA CYS A 27 2.29 7.63 -8.32
C CYS A 27 3.45 7.90 -9.29
N HIS A 28 4.64 8.14 -8.75
CA HIS A 28 5.90 8.31 -9.46
C HIS A 28 6.46 6.95 -9.91
N THR A 29 5.80 6.29 -10.86
CA THR A 29 6.27 5.00 -11.39
C THR A 29 7.36 5.19 -12.45
N ILE A 30 8.30 4.26 -12.49
CA ILE A 30 9.31 4.16 -13.55
C ILE A 30 8.84 3.07 -14.50
N ASN A 31 8.57 3.44 -15.75
CA ASN A 31 8.05 2.54 -16.77
C ASN A 31 9.12 2.31 -17.83
N PHE A 32 9.41 1.05 -18.13
CA PHE A 32 10.34 0.67 -19.18
C PHE A 32 9.57 0.03 -20.32
N SER A 33 9.82 0.48 -21.54
CA SER A 33 9.21 -0.06 -22.75
C SER A 33 9.98 -1.27 -23.30
N SER A 34 11.21 -1.50 -22.81
CA SER A 34 12.04 -2.64 -23.21
C SER A 34 13.02 -3.07 -22.11
N GLN A 35 13.52 -4.31 -22.20
CA GLN A 35 14.59 -4.80 -21.34
C GLN A 35 15.86 -3.96 -21.46
N LYS A 36 16.19 -3.50 -22.68
CA LYS A 36 17.39 -2.67 -22.92
C LYS A 36 17.29 -1.34 -22.18
N GLU A 37 16.14 -0.68 -22.24
CA GLU A 37 15.89 0.58 -21.53
C GLU A 37 16.04 0.42 -20.01
N MET A 38 15.50 -0.68 -19.45
CA MET A 38 15.68 -1.00 -18.04
C MET A 38 17.16 -1.22 -17.69
N GLN A 39 17.91 -1.97 -18.51
CA GLN A 39 19.33 -2.20 -18.29
C GLN A 39 20.15 -0.91 -18.38
N ASP A 40 19.87 -0.06 -19.38
CA ASP A 40 20.51 1.23 -19.55
C ASP A 40 20.25 2.14 -18.34
N TYR A 41 19.01 2.13 -17.81
CA TYR A 41 18.62 2.92 -16.64
C TYR A 41 19.42 2.54 -15.38
N PHE A 42 19.69 1.25 -15.16
CA PHE A 42 20.48 0.77 -14.03
C PHE A 42 21.99 0.76 -14.27
N SER A 43 22.44 1.09 -15.49
CA SER A 43 23.86 1.12 -15.82
C SER A 43 24.52 2.36 -15.23
N TYR A 44 25.76 2.20 -14.76
CA TYR A 44 26.54 3.34 -14.31
C TYR A 44 26.94 4.21 -15.51
N THR A 45 26.43 5.44 -15.56
CA THR A 45 26.69 6.41 -16.63
C THR A 45 27.70 7.50 -16.23
N GLY A 46 28.04 7.61 -14.95
CA GLY A 46 28.97 8.63 -14.43
C GLY A 46 28.39 10.04 -14.33
N ASP A 47 27.08 10.21 -14.51
CA ASP A 47 26.37 11.51 -14.47
C ASP A 47 25.86 11.91 -13.08
N HIS A 48 26.20 11.13 -12.05
CA HIS A 48 25.73 11.30 -10.66
C HIS A 48 24.21 11.13 -10.47
N SER A 49 23.55 10.38 -11.34
CA SER A 49 22.17 9.93 -11.12
C SER A 49 22.02 9.21 -9.77
N ILE A 50 20.98 9.55 -9.01
CA ILE A 50 20.64 8.89 -7.75
C ILE A 50 19.50 7.91 -8.00
N LEU A 51 19.72 6.64 -7.67
CA LEU A 51 18.69 5.61 -7.65
C LEU A 51 18.26 5.37 -6.19
N ILE A 52 16.95 5.33 -5.97
CA ILE A 52 16.36 5.05 -4.67
C ILE A 52 15.76 3.65 -4.71
N SER A 53 16.17 2.80 -3.76
CA SER A 53 15.61 1.47 -3.57
C SER A 53 15.10 1.33 -2.14
N GLY A 54 13.81 1.11 -1.98
CA GLY A 54 13.18 0.82 -0.69
C GLY A 54 13.49 -0.61 -0.27
N HIS A 55 14.34 -0.76 0.76
CA HIS A 55 14.59 -2.05 1.39
C HIS A 55 13.28 -2.60 1.96
N ARG A 56 12.88 -3.78 1.49
CA ARG A 56 11.59 -4.42 1.79
C ARG A 56 10.38 -3.54 1.46
N GLY A 57 10.48 -2.71 0.43
CA GLY A 57 9.50 -1.67 0.11
C GLY A 57 9.71 -0.37 0.87
N SER A 58 9.58 -0.45 2.18
CA SER A 58 9.80 0.57 3.21
C SER A 58 9.18 0.03 4.50
N ARG A 59 9.52 0.60 5.65
CA ARG A 59 8.86 0.30 6.94
C ARG A 59 8.71 1.60 7.72
N ASP A 60 7.47 2.01 7.95
CA ASP A 60 7.13 3.24 8.68
C ASP A 60 5.83 3.04 9.48
N ILE A 61 5.45 4.04 10.29
CA ILE A 61 4.20 4.04 11.07
C ILE A 61 3.02 4.02 10.09
N GLY A 62 2.13 3.05 10.23
CA GLY A 62 1.02 2.79 9.31
C GLY A 62 1.41 2.13 7.98
N TYR A 63 2.70 1.83 7.74
CA TYR A 63 3.21 1.29 6.48
C TYR A 63 4.12 0.07 6.71
N PRO A 64 3.55 -1.15 6.76
CA PRO A 64 4.30 -2.39 7.01
C PRO A 64 5.29 -2.75 5.89
N GLU A 65 6.41 -3.38 6.23
CA GLU A 65 7.36 -3.91 5.23
C GLU A 65 6.70 -4.93 4.30
N ASN A 66 7.23 -5.08 3.07
CA ASN A 66 6.76 -6.03 2.06
C ASN A 66 5.25 -5.90 1.74
N SER A 67 4.70 -4.68 1.80
CA SER A 67 3.29 -4.41 1.55
C SER A 67 3.07 -3.46 0.37
N ILE A 68 1.99 -3.69 -0.38
CA ILE A 68 1.55 -2.80 -1.47
C ILE A 68 1.28 -1.38 -0.94
N ALA A 69 0.75 -1.27 0.28
CA ALA A 69 0.51 0.02 0.93
C ALA A 69 1.80 0.83 1.09
N SER A 70 2.89 0.18 1.54
CA SER A 70 4.20 0.83 1.66
C SER A 70 4.81 1.20 0.31
N PHE A 71 4.66 0.35 -0.71
CA PHE A 71 5.12 0.67 -2.06
C PHE A 71 4.42 1.92 -2.59
N ASN A 72 3.08 1.98 -2.50
CA ASN A 72 2.30 3.14 -2.92
C ASN A 72 2.69 4.39 -2.13
N HIS A 73 2.86 4.28 -0.82
CA HIS A 73 3.27 5.40 0.03
C HIS A 73 4.60 6.04 -0.38
N VAL A 74 5.56 5.22 -0.82
CA VAL A 74 6.83 5.72 -1.35
C VAL A 74 6.63 6.33 -2.74
N LEU A 75 5.90 5.66 -3.62
CA LEU A 75 5.65 6.12 -4.99
C LEU A 75 4.80 7.40 -5.05
N GLU A 76 4.00 7.71 -4.04
CA GLU A 76 3.31 9.00 -3.92
C GLU A 76 4.26 10.19 -3.68
N LYS A 77 5.52 9.92 -3.28
CA LYS A 77 6.49 10.96 -2.91
C LYS A 77 7.64 11.07 -3.92
N LEU A 78 8.10 9.94 -4.46
CA LEU A 78 9.28 9.89 -5.32
C LEU A 78 9.32 8.60 -6.17
N PRO A 79 10.04 8.62 -7.30
CA PRO A 79 10.34 7.40 -8.04
C PRO A 79 11.32 6.51 -7.27
N ALA A 80 10.95 5.25 -7.09
CA ALA A 80 11.75 4.25 -6.38
C ALA A 80 11.61 2.85 -7.01
N PHE A 81 12.58 2.01 -6.69
CA PHE A 81 12.49 0.56 -6.81
C PHE A 81 12.32 -0.05 -5.42
N PHE A 82 11.93 -1.31 -5.37
CA PHE A 82 11.73 -2.00 -4.11
C PHE A 82 12.49 -3.32 -4.12
N GLU A 83 13.34 -3.48 -3.12
CA GLU A 83 13.82 -4.80 -2.74
C GLU A 83 12.67 -5.49 -1.97
N ILE A 84 12.45 -6.77 -2.26
CA ILE A 84 11.32 -7.56 -1.76
C ILE A 84 11.78 -8.97 -1.41
N ASP A 85 11.08 -9.60 -0.46
CA ASP A 85 11.49 -10.88 0.11
C ASP A 85 10.51 -12.02 -0.24
N PRO A 86 10.66 -12.74 -1.35
CA PRO A 86 9.78 -13.83 -1.70
C PRO A 86 9.98 -15.07 -0.80
N ARG A 87 8.87 -15.65 -0.32
CA ARG A 87 8.82 -16.96 0.37
C ARG A 87 7.64 -17.79 -0.12
N LEU A 88 7.70 -19.10 0.13
CA LEU A 88 6.62 -20.03 -0.21
C LEU A 88 5.74 -20.34 1.00
N THR A 89 4.43 -20.36 0.76
CA THR A 89 3.43 -20.92 1.68
C THR A 89 3.43 -22.46 1.63
N LYS A 90 2.62 -23.09 2.49
CA LYS A 90 2.39 -24.55 2.51
C LYS A 90 1.92 -25.10 1.16
N ASP A 91 1.07 -24.35 0.49
CA ASP A 91 0.50 -24.64 -0.84
C ASP A 91 1.30 -24.02 -1.99
N SER A 92 2.58 -23.66 -1.75
CA SER A 92 3.55 -23.19 -2.74
C SER A 92 3.20 -21.88 -3.45
N VAL A 93 2.39 -21.03 -2.83
CA VAL A 93 2.16 -19.65 -3.30
C VAL A 93 3.32 -18.77 -2.86
N ILE A 94 3.81 -17.91 -3.75
CA ILE A 94 4.85 -16.93 -3.41
C ILE A 94 4.20 -15.73 -2.71
N VAL A 95 4.70 -15.40 -1.52
CA VAL A 95 4.31 -14.24 -0.72
C VAL A 95 5.54 -13.39 -0.39
N LEU A 96 5.32 -12.13 -0.03
CA LEU A 96 6.39 -11.24 0.41
C LEU A 96 6.51 -11.27 1.94
N MET A 97 7.61 -11.83 2.45
CA MET A 97 7.89 -11.92 3.88
C MET A 97 9.39 -12.16 4.10
N HIS A 98 10.07 -11.25 4.79
CA HIS A 98 11.49 -11.41 5.08
C HIS A 98 11.76 -12.59 6.01
N ASP A 99 11.03 -12.70 7.11
CA ASP A 99 11.29 -13.71 8.13
C ASP A 99 10.68 -15.07 7.73
N ALA A 100 11.27 -16.17 8.19
CA ALA A 100 10.67 -17.49 7.98
C ALA A 100 9.38 -17.69 8.80
N THR A 101 9.14 -16.81 9.78
CA THR A 101 8.02 -16.86 10.73
C THR A 101 7.18 -15.59 10.68
N LEU A 102 5.92 -15.72 11.03
CA LEU A 102 4.91 -14.67 11.04
C LEU A 102 5.04 -13.69 12.22
N ASP A 103 5.82 -14.07 13.23
CA ASP A 103 5.76 -13.53 14.59
C ASP A 103 6.04 -12.04 14.76
N ARG A 104 6.93 -11.46 13.94
CA ARG A 104 7.42 -10.08 14.09
C ARG A 104 6.55 -9.06 13.37
N THR A 105 6.04 -9.41 12.19
CA THR A 105 5.45 -8.46 11.24
C THR A 105 3.99 -8.74 10.95
N THR A 106 3.37 -9.66 11.69
CA THR A 106 1.97 -10.00 11.49
C THR A 106 1.28 -10.30 12.83
N THR A 107 -0.05 -10.38 12.81
CA THR A 107 -0.86 -10.88 13.93
C THR A 107 -0.77 -12.40 14.13
N GLY A 108 -0.11 -13.14 13.23
CA GLY A 108 0.09 -14.58 13.29
C GLY A 108 1.33 -15.01 14.06
N LYS A 109 1.53 -16.33 14.15
CA LYS A 109 2.68 -16.98 14.80
C LYS A 109 3.09 -18.22 14.03
N GLY A 110 4.34 -18.64 14.14
CA GLY A 110 4.83 -19.85 13.49
C GLY A 110 5.35 -19.60 12.07
N LYS A 111 5.72 -20.67 11.35
CA LYS A 111 6.40 -20.55 10.05
C LYS A 111 5.42 -20.23 8.95
N VAL A 112 5.82 -19.38 8.00
CA VAL A 112 5.03 -19.08 6.79
C VAL A 112 4.70 -20.36 6.01
N SER A 113 5.64 -21.31 5.94
CA SER A 113 5.49 -22.58 5.23
C SER A 113 4.47 -23.55 5.85
N ASP A 114 3.97 -23.25 7.06
CA ASP A 114 2.98 -24.09 7.75
C ASP A 114 1.53 -23.68 7.43
N TYR A 115 1.34 -22.52 6.77
CA TYR A 115 0.05 -21.93 6.44
C TYR A 115 -0.20 -21.94 4.92
N THR A 116 -1.45 -22.13 4.50
CA THR A 116 -1.86 -21.91 3.10
C THR A 116 -2.03 -20.42 2.81
N TRP A 117 -2.08 -20.04 1.53
CA TRP A 117 -2.39 -18.67 1.13
C TRP A 117 -3.71 -18.17 1.74
N GLU A 118 -4.76 -19.01 1.69
CA GLU A 118 -6.08 -18.67 2.25
C GLU A 118 -6.03 -18.42 3.76
N GLU A 119 -5.20 -19.17 4.50
CA GLU A 119 -5.03 -18.96 5.94
C GLU A 119 -4.25 -17.67 6.22
N LEU A 120 -3.20 -17.38 5.46
CA LEU A 120 -2.42 -16.14 5.61
C LEU A 120 -3.24 -14.88 5.32
N GLN A 121 -4.20 -14.94 4.39
CA GLN A 121 -5.10 -13.82 4.08
C GLN A 121 -6.00 -13.39 5.25
N LYS A 122 -6.07 -14.19 6.32
CA LYS A 122 -6.84 -13.88 7.53
C LYS A 122 -6.02 -13.08 8.56
N LEU A 123 -4.72 -12.89 8.32
CA LEU A 123 -3.81 -12.16 9.20
C LEU A 123 -3.68 -10.70 8.77
N TYR A 124 -3.22 -9.87 9.70
CA TYR A 124 -2.88 -8.47 9.42
C TYR A 124 -1.37 -8.28 9.55
N LEU A 125 -0.81 -7.41 8.71
CA LEU A 125 0.57 -6.97 8.82
C LEU A 125 0.67 -5.91 9.93
N LEU A 126 1.82 -5.89 10.60
CA LEU A 126 2.16 -4.93 11.64
C LEU A 126 3.16 -3.89 11.12
N ASP A 127 2.93 -2.64 11.46
CA ASP A 127 3.81 -1.53 11.09
C ASP A 127 5.11 -1.48 11.93
N SER A 128 5.86 -0.37 11.86
CA SER A 128 7.10 -0.18 12.62
C SER A 128 6.91 -0.20 14.14
N GLU A 129 5.73 0.16 14.64
CA GLU A 129 5.37 0.24 16.05
C GLU A 129 4.60 -0.99 16.55
N GLY A 130 4.17 -1.86 15.64
CA GLY A 130 3.44 -3.08 15.97
C GLY A 130 1.92 -2.90 15.97
N ASN A 131 1.41 -1.84 15.34
CA ASN A 131 -0.02 -1.57 15.15
C ASN A 131 -0.62 -2.43 14.04
#